data_AF-X1CH89-F1
#
_entry.id   AF-X1CH89-F1
#
_cell.length_a   1.000
_cell.length_b   1.000
_cell.length_c   1.000
_cell.angle_alpha   90.00
_cell.angle_beta   90.00
_cell.angle_gamma   90.00
#
_symmetry.space_group_name_H-M   'P 1'
#
loop_
_entity.id
_entity.type
_entity.pdbx_description
1 polymer ?
#
loop_
_entity_poly.entity_id
_entity_poly.type
_entity_poly.pdbx_seq_one_letter_code
_entity_poly.pdbx_strand_id
1 'polypeptide(L)'
;MRKRGKEFGFSFENLKLDYDVAVKRSRKVSNRLTKGVGFLMKKNKIDVHMGTAKLLDQNKVEVTDSDGKTETFQANNVVVASGASAMVPPGWEVDGEQILTYTEAILQERLPKSVIIIGSGAIGVEFGTIWNSFGVDVTIVEMLPNIVPLEDE
;
A
#
# COMPACT_ATOMS: atom_id res chain seq x y z
N MET A 1 6.42 17.65 -14.53
CA MET A 1 7.47 18.71 -14.46
C MET A 1 8.75 18.40 -15.25
N ARG A 2 9.29 17.16 -15.24
CA ARG A 2 10.57 16.80 -15.91
C ARG A 2 10.69 17.29 -17.37
N LYS A 3 9.61 17.24 -18.16
CA LYS A 3 9.61 17.63 -19.58
C LYS A 3 9.46 19.14 -19.84
N ARG A 4 9.10 19.92 -18.81
CA ARG A 4 8.72 21.35 -18.91
C ARG A 4 9.61 22.27 -18.06
N GLY A 5 10.78 21.81 -17.60
CA GLY A 5 11.61 22.56 -16.64
C GLY A 5 11.94 24.00 -17.07
N LYS A 6 12.19 24.22 -18.37
CA LYS A 6 12.47 25.56 -18.90
C LYS A 6 11.33 26.55 -18.69
N GLU A 7 10.07 26.10 -18.77
CA GLU A 7 8.89 26.94 -18.50
C GLU A 7 8.81 27.35 -17.02
N PHE A 8 9.39 26.54 -16.13
CA PHE A 8 9.46 26.78 -14.69
C PHE A 8 10.82 27.35 -14.24
N GLY A 9 11.67 27.79 -15.17
CA GLY A 9 12.92 28.49 -14.86
C GLY A 9 14.10 27.58 -14.44
N PHE A 10 14.07 26.27 -14.73
CA PHE A 10 15.20 25.38 -14.43
C PHE A 10 15.57 24.45 -15.61
N SER A 11 16.86 24.11 -15.69
CA SER A 11 17.38 23.16 -16.68
C SER A 11 18.44 22.26 -16.07
N PHE A 12 18.57 21.07 -16.63
CA PHE A 12 19.56 20.08 -16.27
C PHE A 12 19.99 19.34 -17.54
N GLU A 13 21.23 18.89 -17.61
CA GLU A 13 21.74 18.10 -18.74
C GLU A 13 21.59 16.60 -18.48
N ASN A 14 21.90 16.15 -17.25
CA ASN A 14 22.02 14.73 -16.90
C ASN A 14 21.18 14.36 -15.66
N LEU A 15 19.88 14.64 -15.69
CA LEU A 15 18.98 14.18 -14.61
C LEU A 15 18.91 12.65 -14.61
N LYS A 16 19.42 12.04 -13.54
CA LYS A 16 19.26 10.62 -13.26
C LYS A 16 18.19 10.44 -12.19
N LEU A 17 17.17 9.66 -12.51
CA LEU A 17 16.16 9.23 -11.55
C LEU A 17 16.48 7.80 -11.13
N ASP A 18 16.53 7.57 -9.82
CA ASP A 18 16.81 6.26 -9.23
C ASP A 18 15.62 5.83 -8.38
N TYR A 19 14.80 4.94 -8.95
CA TYR A 19 13.57 4.47 -8.32
C TYR A 19 13.86 3.55 -7.13
N ASP A 20 14.89 2.71 -7.23
CA ASP A 20 15.32 1.80 -6.16
C ASP A 20 15.67 2.59 -4.89
N VAL A 21 16.43 3.69 -5.03
CA VAL A 21 16.74 4.58 -3.90
C VAL A 21 15.47 5.17 -3.27
N ALA A 22 14.48 5.57 -4.09
CA ALA A 22 13.22 6.12 -3.61
C ALA A 22 12.40 5.07 -2.82
N VAL A 23 12.31 3.84 -3.33
CA VAL A 23 11.60 2.72 -2.70
C VAL A 23 12.27 2.34 -1.38
N LYS A 24 13.60 2.19 -1.36
CA LYS A 24 14.38 1.90 -0.14
C LYS A 24 14.19 2.97 0.94
N ARG A 25 14.17 4.25 0.56
CA ARG A 25 13.84 5.34 1.50
C ARG A 25 12.42 5.19 2.05
N SER A 26 11.44 4.89 1.21
CA SER A 26 10.05 4.65 1.63
C SER A 26 9.97 3.50 2.66
N ARG A 27 10.64 2.37 2.42
CA ARG A 27 10.68 1.23 3.36
C ARG A 27 11.36 1.59 4.68
N LYS A 28 12.44 2.37 4.65
CA LYS A 28 13.10 2.88 5.86
C LYS A 28 12.17 3.76 6.69
N VAL A 29 11.39 4.63 6.05
CA VAL A 29 10.41 5.48 6.74
C VAL A 29 9.30 4.61 7.36
N SER A 30 8.72 3.69 6.60
CA SER A 30 7.70 2.76 7.10
C SER A 30 8.19 2.00 8.34
N ASN A 31 9.37 1.39 8.26
CA ASN A 31 9.96 0.63 9.37
C ASN A 31 10.17 1.48 10.63
N ARG A 32 10.57 2.74 10.48
CA ARG A 32 10.73 3.67 11.61
C ARG A 32 9.39 3.98 12.27
N LEU A 33 8.35 4.20 11.48
CA LEU A 33 7.00 4.48 11.99
C LEU A 33 6.42 3.25 12.70
N THR A 34 6.55 2.04 12.12
CA THR A 34 6.11 0.80 12.75
C THR A 34 6.80 0.56 14.10
N LYS A 35 8.11 0.79 14.19
CA LYS A 35 8.83 0.74 15.47
C LYS A 35 8.33 1.77 16.49
N GLY A 36 7.96 2.96 16.02
CA GLY A 36 7.35 3.99 16.86
C GLY A 36 6.01 3.53 17.45
N VAL A 37 5.16 2.86 16.66
CA VAL A 37 3.90 2.28 17.15
C VAL A 37 4.19 1.21 18.22
N GLY A 38 5.13 0.29 17.97
CA GLY A 38 5.52 -0.72 18.96
C GLY A 38 6.03 -0.11 20.28
N PHE A 39 6.80 0.97 20.20
CA PHE A 39 7.21 1.74 21.39
C PHE A 39 6.01 2.34 22.13
N LEU A 40 5.04 2.92 21.41
CA LEU A 40 3.84 3.50 22.02
C LEU A 40 2.98 2.43 22.70
N MET A 41 2.81 1.25 22.11
CA MET A 41 2.08 0.14 22.76
C MET A 41 2.72 -0.23 24.09
N LYS A 42 4.04 -0.45 24.12
CA LYS A 42 4.79 -0.74 25.35
C LYS A 42 4.70 0.39 26.37
N LYS A 43 4.89 1.65 25.94
CA LYS A 43 4.83 2.83 26.82
C LYS A 43 3.49 2.95 27.54
N ASN A 44 2.41 2.60 26.85
CA ASN A 44 1.05 2.66 27.37
C ASN A 44 0.59 1.35 28.01
N LYS A 45 1.49 0.38 28.22
CA LYS A 45 1.20 -0.92 28.85
C LYS A 45 0.07 -1.69 28.14
N ILE A 46 0.06 -1.62 26.80
CA ILE A 46 -0.86 -2.37 25.96
C ILE A 46 -0.18 -3.69 25.61
N ASP A 47 -0.81 -4.80 25.98
CA ASP A 47 -0.38 -6.14 25.58
C ASP A 47 -0.66 -6.35 24.08
N VAL A 48 0.34 -6.84 23.36
CA VAL A 48 0.26 -7.08 21.91
C VAL A 48 0.47 -8.57 21.67
N HIS A 49 -0.56 -9.22 21.14
CA HIS A 49 -0.53 -10.63 20.76
C HIS A 49 -0.38 -10.71 19.23
N MET A 50 0.77 -11.22 18.78
CA MET A 50 1.06 -11.37 17.35
C MET A 50 0.41 -12.65 16.83
N GLY A 51 -0.52 -12.53 15.90
CA GLY A 51 -1.19 -13.69 15.30
C GLY A 51 -2.46 -13.31 14.55
N THR A 52 -3.16 -14.33 14.06
CA THR A 52 -4.49 -14.19 13.47
C THR A 52 -5.53 -14.32 14.56
N ALA A 53 -6.37 -13.29 14.73
CA ALA A 53 -7.44 -13.27 15.71
C ALA A 53 -8.76 -13.74 15.10
N LYS A 54 -9.50 -14.56 15.83
CA LYS A 54 -10.85 -15.01 15.50
C LYS A 54 -11.79 -14.74 16.67
N LEU A 55 -12.89 -14.05 16.40
CA LEU A 55 -13.96 -13.89 17.38
C LEU A 55 -14.71 -15.23 17.51
N LEU A 56 -14.63 -15.86 18.68
CA LEU A 56 -15.32 -17.11 18.97
C LEU A 56 -16.73 -16.86 19.49
N ASP A 57 -16.91 -15.79 20.25
CA ASP A 57 -18.17 -15.33 20.83
C ASP A 57 -18.07 -13.82 21.16
N GLN A 58 -19.14 -13.18 21.62
CA GLN A 58 -19.23 -11.74 21.90
C GLN A 58 -18.04 -11.18 22.70
N ASN A 59 -17.48 -11.98 23.62
CA ASN A 59 -16.44 -11.57 24.56
C ASN A 59 -15.20 -12.48 24.55
N LYS A 60 -15.06 -13.35 23.55
CA LYS A 60 -14.02 -14.38 23.49
C LYS A 60 -13.29 -14.35 22.16
N VAL A 61 -11.96 -14.15 22.21
CA VAL A 61 -11.10 -14.07 21.02
C VAL A 61 -10.02 -15.13 21.11
N GLU A 62 -9.85 -15.91 20.04
CA GLU A 62 -8.72 -16.81 19.87
C GLU A 62 -7.66 -16.14 19.00
N VAL A 63 -6.40 -16.22 19.40
CA VAL A 63 -5.25 -15.78 18.62
C VAL A 63 -4.40 -17.00 18.27
N THR A 64 -4.18 -17.21 16.98
CA THR A 64 -3.24 -18.22 16.48
C THR A 64 -1.95 -17.52 16.08
N ASP A 65 -0.83 -17.87 16.71
CA ASP A 65 0.48 -17.32 16.37
C ASP A 65 1.07 -17.93 15.08
N SER A 66 2.27 -17.49 14.69
CA SER A 66 2.94 -17.96 13.48
C SER A 66 3.34 -19.45 13.52
N ASP A 67 3.45 -20.03 14.71
CA ASP A 67 3.81 -21.44 14.90
C ASP A 67 2.55 -22.33 14.98
N GLY A 68 1.36 -21.73 14.82
CA GLY A 68 0.08 -22.41 14.88
C GLY A 68 -0.44 -22.63 16.31
N LYS A 69 0.22 -22.08 17.33
CA LYS A 69 -0.25 -22.19 18.72
C LYS A 69 -1.40 -21.22 18.94
N THR A 70 -2.45 -21.73 19.57
CA THR A 70 -3.67 -20.98 19.88
C THR A 70 -3.69 -20.54 21.35
N GLU A 71 -4.04 -19.28 21.59
CA GLU A 71 -4.35 -18.74 22.92
C GLU A 71 -5.73 -18.07 22.88
N THR A 72 -6.49 -18.21 23.97
CA THR A 72 -7.84 -17.66 24.07
C THR A 72 -7.88 -16.57 25.13
N PHE A 73 -8.50 -15.45 24.79
CA PHE A 73 -8.65 -14.28 25.64
C PHE A 73 -10.14 -13.98 25.91
N GLN A 74 -10.42 -13.57 27.13
CA GLN A 74 -11.71 -13.03 27.54
C GLN A 74 -11.60 -11.50 27.63
N ALA A 75 -12.53 -10.78 27.02
CA ALA A 75 -12.55 -9.31 27.04
C ALA A 75 -13.96 -8.79 27.36
N ASN A 76 -14.06 -7.72 28.16
CA ASN A 76 -15.35 -7.08 28.45
C ASN A 76 -15.96 -6.40 27.20
N ASN A 77 -15.11 -5.87 26.33
CA ASN A 77 -15.49 -5.23 25.08
C ASN A 77 -14.51 -5.63 23.98
N VAL A 78 -15.02 -5.76 22.75
CA VAL A 78 -14.21 -6.09 21.57
C VAL A 78 -14.45 -5.02 20.50
N VAL A 79 -13.35 -4.48 19.96
CA VAL A 79 -13.38 -3.55 18.81
C VAL A 79 -12.79 -4.28 17.61
N VAL A 80 -13.59 -4.45 16.56
CA VAL A 80 -13.15 -5.08 15.31
C VAL A 80 -12.56 -4.00 14.39
N ALA A 81 -11.26 -4.10 14.13
CA ALA A 81 -10.51 -3.17 13.30
C ALA A 81 -9.64 -3.92 12.27
N SER A 82 -10.22 -4.90 11.57
CA SER A 82 -9.52 -5.80 10.63
C SER A 82 -9.11 -5.15 9.30
N GLY A 83 -9.55 -3.92 9.03
CA GLY A 83 -9.24 -3.20 7.80
C GLY A 83 -9.96 -3.75 6.56
N ALA A 84 -9.33 -3.59 5.40
CA ALA A 84 -9.83 -4.00 4.09
C ALA A 84 -8.71 -4.66 3.27
N SER A 85 -9.09 -5.34 2.19
CA SER A 85 -8.16 -5.98 1.23
C SER A 85 -8.45 -5.52 -0.19
N ALA A 86 -7.47 -5.70 -1.08
CA ALA A 86 -7.65 -5.46 -2.51
C ALA A 86 -8.75 -6.37 -3.07
N MET A 87 -9.63 -5.79 -3.90
CA MET A 87 -10.54 -6.57 -4.74
C MET A 87 -9.78 -7.01 -5.99
N VAL A 88 -9.81 -8.31 -6.28
CA VAL A 88 -9.26 -8.89 -7.52
C VAL A 88 -10.43 -9.43 -8.34
N PRO A 89 -10.58 -9.03 -9.61
CA PRO A 89 -11.65 -9.55 -10.47
C PRO A 89 -11.63 -11.08 -10.58
N PRO A 90 -12.79 -11.75 -10.71
CA PRO A 90 -12.83 -13.18 -10.94
C PRO A 90 -12.01 -13.60 -12.16
N GLY A 91 -11.22 -14.67 -12.02
CA GLY A 91 -10.37 -15.21 -13.08
C GLY A 91 -9.02 -14.51 -13.23
N TRP A 92 -8.70 -13.53 -12.39
CA TRP A 92 -7.37 -12.92 -12.33
C TRP A 92 -6.59 -13.52 -11.17
N GLU A 93 -5.33 -13.86 -11.42
CA GLU A 93 -4.40 -14.35 -10.40
C GLU A 93 -3.30 -13.32 -10.19
N VAL A 94 -3.13 -12.87 -8.95
CA VAL A 94 -2.04 -11.96 -8.58
C VAL A 94 -0.77 -12.78 -8.47
N ASP A 95 0.19 -12.53 -9.37
CA ASP A 95 1.43 -13.29 -9.48
C ASP A 95 2.65 -12.58 -8.86
N GLY A 96 2.51 -11.30 -8.51
CA GLY A 96 3.58 -10.49 -7.94
C GLY A 96 4.61 -9.98 -8.96
N GLU A 97 4.42 -10.26 -10.25
CA GLU A 97 5.30 -9.84 -11.34
C GLU A 97 4.57 -9.04 -12.43
N GLN A 98 3.49 -9.58 -13.01
CA GLN A 98 2.72 -8.95 -14.08
C GLN A 98 1.36 -8.44 -13.61
N ILE A 99 0.65 -9.25 -12.81
CA ILE A 99 -0.63 -8.88 -12.21
C ILE A 99 -0.38 -8.58 -10.74
N LEU A 100 -0.52 -7.31 -10.39
CA LEU A 100 -0.19 -6.77 -9.07
C LEU A 100 -1.40 -6.11 -8.43
N THR A 101 -1.51 -6.22 -7.10
CA THR A 101 -2.29 -5.26 -6.32
C THR A 101 -1.38 -4.11 -5.85
N TYR A 102 -1.96 -3.14 -5.13
CA TYR A 102 -1.18 -2.05 -4.53
C TYR A 102 -0.11 -2.56 -3.55
N THR A 103 -0.31 -3.74 -2.95
CA THR A 103 0.62 -4.33 -1.98
C THR A 103 1.91 -4.77 -2.65
N GLU A 104 1.82 -5.48 -3.78
CA GLU A 104 3.01 -5.89 -4.53
C GLU A 104 3.63 -4.68 -5.24
N ALA A 105 2.80 -3.80 -5.80
CA ALA A 105 3.24 -2.62 -6.54
C ALA A 105 4.11 -1.66 -5.70
N ILE A 106 3.77 -1.41 -4.43
CA ILE A 106 4.54 -0.50 -3.57
C ILE A 106 5.92 -1.06 -3.18
N LEU A 107 6.14 -2.36 -3.37
CA LEU A 107 7.37 -3.07 -3.01
C LEU A 107 8.32 -3.27 -4.21
N GLN A 108 7.88 -2.95 -5.42
CA GLN A 108 8.70 -3.08 -6.62
C GLN A 108 9.94 -2.18 -6.53
N GLU A 109 11.13 -2.75 -6.70
CA GLU A 109 12.40 -1.98 -6.77
C GLU A 109 12.75 -1.59 -8.21
N ARG A 110 12.07 -2.19 -9.19
CA ARG A 110 12.29 -1.95 -10.61
C ARG A 110 11.02 -1.44 -11.26
N LEU A 111 11.18 -0.52 -12.21
CA LEU A 111 10.07 0.02 -12.98
C LEU A 111 9.81 -0.81 -14.23
N PRO A 112 8.55 -1.08 -14.58
CA PRO A 112 8.22 -1.62 -15.89
C PRO A 112 8.40 -0.54 -16.97
N LYS A 113 8.43 -0.94 -18.24
CA LYS A 113 8.43 0.02 -19.36
C LYS A 113 7.09 0.75 -19.46
N SER A 114 6.00 0.03 -19.22
CA SER A 114 4.64 0.53 -19.22
C SER A 114 3.79 -0.18 -18.17
N VAL A 115 2.68 0.42 -17.78
CA VAL A 115 1.69 -0.14 -16.85
C VAL A 115 0.27 0.15 -17.36
N ILE A 116 -0.63 -0.80 -17.11
CA ILE A 116 -2.07 -0.55 -17.12
C ILE A 116 -2.57 -0.58 -15.67
N ILE A 117 -3.19 0.50 -15.23
CA ILE A 117 -3.83 0.62 -13.92
C ILE A 117 -5.34 0.47 -14.13
N ILE A 118 -5.95 -0.49 -13.44
CA ILE A 118 -7.38 -0.78 -13.53
C ILE A 118 -8.08 -0.13 -12.34
N GLY A 119 -8.96 0.83 -12.63
CA GLY A 119 -9.60 1.69 -11.65
C GLY A 119 -8.82 2.97 -11.39
N SER A 120 -9.54 4.08 -11.35
CA SER A 120 -9.01 5.44 -11.23
C SER A 120 -9.32 6.11 -9.89
N GLY A 121 -9.57 5.31 -8.85
CA GLY A 121 -9.60 5.80 -7.48
C GLY A 121 -8.24 6.37 -7.04
N ALA A 122 -8.21 6.99 -5.87
CA ALA A 122 -7.05 7.69 -5.34
C ALA A 122 -5.74 6.88 -5.44
N ILE A 123 -5.76 5.60 -5.03
CA ILE A 123 -4.58 4.71 -5.10
C ILE A 123 -4.05 4.60 -6.53
N GLY A 124 -4.92 4.35 -7.52
CA GLY A 124 -4.52 4.19 -8.92
C GLY A 124 -3.89 5.46 -9.49
N VAL A 125 -4.49 6.62 -9.20
CA VAL A 125 -3.98 7.93 -9.67
C VAL A 125 -2.67 8.31 -8.98
N GLU A 126 -2.50 7.99 -7.69
CA GLU A 126 -1.25 8.20 -6.97
C GLU A 126 -0.10 7.37 -7.57
N PHE A 127 -0.32 6.07 -7.81
CA PHE A 127 0.65 5.21 -8.49
C PHE A 127 0.95 5.70 -9.91
N GLY A 128 -0.09 6.05 -10.67
CA GLY A 128 0.07 6.62 -12.00
C GLY A 128 0.95 7.87 -11.99
N THR A 129 0.73 8.75 -11.02
CA THR A 129 1.55 9.96 -10.82
C THR A 129 3.01 9.64 -10.51
N ILE A 130 3.26 8.72 -9.57
CA ILE A 130 4.61 8.33 -9.15
C ILE A 130 5.34 7.68 -10.33
N TRP A 131 4.80 6.62 -10.91
CA TRP A 131 5.47 5.87 -11.98
C TRP A 131 5.66 6.70 -13.25
N ASN A 132 4.68 7.54 -13.63
CA ASN A 132 4.87 8.47 -14.75
C ASN A 132 5.98 9.49 -14.48
N SER A 133 6.11 9.98 -13.24
CA SER A 133 7.18 10.91 -12.85
C SER A 133 8.58 10.29 -13.01
N PHE A 134 8.70 8.96 -12.87
CA PHE A 134 9.93 8.22 -13.16
C PHE A 134 10.08 7.78 -14.63
N GLY A 135 9.09 8.08 -15.48
CA GLY A 135 9.15 7.85 -16.93
C GLY A 135 8.49 6.56 -17.41
N VAL A 136 7.71 5.88 -16.56
CA VAL A 136 6.85 4.76 -17.00
C VAL A 136 5.73 5.30 -17.88
N ASP A 137 5.42 4.56 -18.94
CA ASP A 137 4.22 4.83 -19.74
C ASP A 137 2.97 4.28 -19.03
N VAL A 138 2.08 5.17 -18.59
CA VAL A 138 0.95 4.83 -17.71
C VAL A 138 -0.34 4.97 -18.48
N THR A 139 -1.11 3.88 -18.54
CA THR A 139 -2.52 3.91 -18.98
C THR A 139 -3.41 3.60 -17.78
N ILE A 140 -4.41 4.45 -17.54
CA ILE A 140 -5.44 4.18 -16.52
C ILE A 140 -6.73 3.82 -17.27
N VAL A 141 -7.34 2.70 -16.88
CA VAL A 141 -8.62 2.23 -17.42
C VAL A 141 -9.67 2.35 -16.33
N GLU A 142 -10.67 3.18 -16.58
CA GLU A 142 -11.80 3.43 -15.68
C GLU A 142 -13.11 3.05 -16.39
N MET A 143 -14.00 2.39 -15.65
CA MET A 143 -15.33 2.02 -16.15
C MET A 143 -16.34 3.16 -15.94
N LEU A 144 -16.15 3.97 -14.90
CA LEU A 144 -16.98 5.13 -14.62
C LEU A 144 -16.67 6.31 -15.56
N PRO A 145 -17.58 7.30 -15.69
CA PRO A 145 -17.44 8.37 -16.68
C PRO A 145 -16.23 9.29 -16.48
N ASN A 146 -15.78 9.44 -15.24
CA ASN A 146 -14.74 10.38 -14.83
C ASN A 146 -13.63 9.65 -14.06
N ILE A 147 -12.41 10.19 -14.17
CA ILE A 147 -11.30 9.83 -13.27
C ILE A 147 -11.61 10.32 -11.85
N VAL A 148 -11.19 9.60 -10.81
CA VAL A 148 -11.49 9.95 -9.40
C VAL A 148 -12.99 10.29 -9.20
N PRO A 149 -13.91 9.36 -9.51
CA PRO A 149 -15.34 9.64 -9.72
C PRO A 149 -16.13 10.02 -8.44
N LEU A 150 -15.48 10.05 -7.28
CA LEU A 150 -16.07 10.48 -6.01
C LEU A 150 -15.69 11.92 -5.62
N GLU A 151 -14.79 12.55 -6.38
CA GLU A 151 -14.38 13.93 -6.16
C GLU A 151 -15.33 14.91 -6.88
N ASP A 152 -15.30 16.18 -6.47
CA ASP A 152 -16.08 17.25 -7.10
C ASP A 152 -15.65 17.47 -8.57
N GLU A 153 -16.60 17.91 -9.41
CA GLU A 153 -16.37 18.30 -10.81
C GLU A 153 -15.79 19.71 -10.98
#